data_AF-A0A645J946-F1
#
_entry.id   AF-A0A645J946-F1
#
_cell.length_a   1.000
_cell.length_b   1.000
_cell.length_c   1.000
_cell.angle_alpha   90.00
_cell.angle_beta   90.00
_cell.angle_gamma   90.00
#
_symmetry.space_group_name_H-M   'P 1'
#
loop_
_entity.id
_entity.type
_entity.pdbx_description
1 polymer ?
#
loop_
_entity_poly.entity_id
_entity_poly.type
_entity_poly.pdbx_seq_one_letter_code
_entity_poly.pdbx_strand_id
1 'polypeptide(L)' 'MGVVDSGYVSDHTRWMNEQLEKNPQWVADQKAGRALWWDKPQDVETTARNAESKVAQKPYPYDINFFGE' A
#
# COMPACT_ATOMS: atom_id res chain seq x y z
N MET A 1 -35.55 3.73 -9.83
CA MET A 1 -34.16 3.57 -9.34
C MET A 1 -34.09 4.27 -8.00
N GLY A 2 -33.88 3.52 -6.92
CA GLY A 2 -33.66 4.13 -5.59
C GLY A 2 -32.26 4.74 -5.55
N VAL A 3 -32.16 5.99 -5.11
CA VAL A 3 -30.87 6.63 -4.85
C VAL A 3 -30.26 5.92 -3.65
N VAL A 4 -29.17 5.18 -3.86
CA VAL A 4 -28.35 4.67 -2.76
C VAL A 4 -27.63 5.88 -2.20
N ASP A 5 -28.05 6.36 -1.03
CA ASP A 5 -27.28 7.35 -0.29
C ASP A 5 -26.02 6.67 0.25
N SER A 6 -24.92 6.83 -0.48
CA SER A 6 -23.58 6.41 -0.08
C SER A 6 -22.93 7.40 0.90
N GLY A 7 -23.69 8.36 1.46
CA GLY A 7 -23.21 9.44 2.34
C GLY A 7 -22.87 9.03 3.78
N TYR A 8 -22.93 7.75 4.13
CA TYR A 8 -22.47 7.31 5.45
C TYR A 8 -20.96 7.50 5.58
N VAL A 9 -20.56 8.24 6.62
CA VAL A 9 -19.17 8.43 7.03
C VAL A 9 -19.08 8.01 8.50
N SER A 10 -18.12 7.17 8.83
CA SER A 10 -17.92 6.70 10.22
C SER A 10 -17.53 7.87 11.13
N ASP A 11 -17.88 7.78 12.41
CA ASP A 11 -17.53 8.79 13.41
C ASP A 11 -16.01 8.98 13.51
N HIS A 12 -15.25 7.89 13.33
CA HIS A 12 -13.78 7.94 13.30
C HIS A 12 -13.26 8.78 12.14
N THR A 13 -13.84 8.61 10.95
CA THR A 13 -13.45 9.39 9.77
C THR A 13 -13.78 10.87 9.97
N ARG A 14 -14.96 11.19 10.53
CA ARG A 14 -15.32 12.58 10.86
C ARG A 14 -14.34 13.18 11.86
N TRP A 15 -14.05 12.46 12.95
CA TRP A 15 -13.10 12.91 13.96
C TRP A 15 -11.71 13.17 13.38
N MET A 16 -11.18 12.24 12.58
CA MET A 16 -9.87 12.41 11.92
C MET A 16 -9.83 13.66 11.04
N ASN A 17 -10.87 13.90 10.23
CA ASN A 17 -10.95 15.08 9.38
C ASN A 17 -10.96 16.37 10.20
N GLU A 18 -11.79 16.44 11.25
CA GLU A 18 -11.83 17.59 12.16
C GLU A 18 -10.48 17.85 12.84
N GLN A 19 -9.76 16.80 13.22
CA GLN A 19 -8.43 16.95 13.83
C GLN A 19 -7.40 17.49 12.83
N LEU A 20 -7.44 17.04 11.58
CA LEU A 20 -6.53 17.53 10.53
C LEU A 20 -6.82 18.97 10.15
N GLU A 21 -8.08 19.39 10.14
CA GLU A 21 -8.46 20.80 9.92
C GLU A 21 -7.95 21.71 11.04
N LYS A 22 -8.04 21.26 12.30
CA LYS A 22 -7.54 22.01 13.47
C LYS A 22 -6.02 22.04 13.54
N ASN A 23 -5.32 21.08 12.94
CA ASN A 23 -3.87 20.93 13.02
C ASN A 23 -3.22 20.79 11.63
N PRO A 24 -3.25 21.83 10.79
CA PRO A 24 -2.75 21.77 9.41
C PRO A 24 -1.25 21.40 9.31
N GLN A 25 -0.46 21.65 10.36
CA GLN A 25 0.95 21.28 10.44
C GLN A 25 1.19 19.77 10.40
N TRP A 26 0.24 18.95 10.89
CA TRP A 26 0.39 17.50 10.91
C TRP A 26 0.48 16.88 9.52
N VAL A 27 0.00 17.57 8.49
CA VAL A 27 0.15 17.11 7.10
C VAL A 27 1.63 17.03 6.72
N ALA A 28 2.46 17.98 7.18
CA ALA A 28 3.90 17.95 6.94
C ALA A 28 4.56 16.81 7.73
N ASP A 29 4.18 16.63 9.00
CA ASP A 29 4.71 15.57 9.86
C ASP A 29 4.36 14.17 9.33
N GLN A 30 3.14 13.97 8.82
CA GLN A 30 2.73 12.73 8.18
C GLN A 30 3.57 12.41 6.94
N LYS A 31 3.85 13.42 6.10
CA LYS A 31 4.73 13.27 4.93
C LYS A 31 6.15 12.91 5.36
N ALA A 32 6.68 13.58 6.38
CA ALA A 32 8.01 13.30 6.90
C ALA A 32 8.10 11.88 7.51
N GLY A 33 7.11 11.48 8.30
CA GLY A 33 7.03 10.15 8.90
C GLY A 33 6.90 9.04 7.85
N ARG A 34 6.07 9.25 6.81
CA ARG A 34 5.98 8.35 5.66
C ARG A 34 7.31 8.26 4.94
N ALA A 35 7.97 9.39 4.69
CA ALA A 35 9.22 9.41 3.95
C ALA A 35 10.35 8.66 4.65
N LEU A 36 10.38 8.67 5.99
CA LEU A 36 11.43 8.03 6.76
C LEU A 36 11.49 6.50 6.54
N TRP A 37 10.33 5.83 6.57
CA TRP A 37 10.26 4.36 6.46
C TRP A 37 9.81 3.86 5.08
N TRP A 38 8.96 4.61 4.38
CA TRP A 38 8.24 4.11 3.21
C TRP A 38 8.71 4.70 1.89
N ASP A 39 9.10 5.97 1.85
CA ASP A 39 9.62 6.58 0.61
C ASP A 39 11.09 6.24 0.40
N LYS A 40 11.32 5.09 -0.25
CA LYS A 40 12.65 4.70 -0.72
C LYS A 40 12.83 5.12 -2.18
N PRO A 41 14.00 5.67 -2.55
CA PRO A 41 14.28 6.01 -3.95
C PRO A 41 14.13 4.76 -4.83
N GLN A 42 13.41 4.91 -5.95
CA GLN A 42 13.23 3.86 -6.94
C GLN A 42 14.17 4.12 -8.10
N ASP A 43 15.02 3.14 -8.41
CA ASP A 43 15.89 3.17 -9.58
C ASP A 43 15.26 2.31 -10.69
N VAL A 44 14.97 2.94 -11.83
CA VAL A 44 14.24 2.32 -12.94
C VAL A 44 15.03 1.16 -13.55
N GLU A 45 16.35 1.29 -13.67
CA GLU A 45 17.22 0.24 -14.18
C GLU A 45 17.22 -0.98 -13.26
N THR A 46 17.33 -0.76 -11.95
CA THR A 46 17.20 -1.83 -10.95
C THR A 46 15.83 -2.51 -11.01
N THR A 47 14.74 -1.75 -11.15
CA THR A 47 13.39 -2.31 -11.32
C THR A 47 13.30 -3.19 -12.57
N ALA A 48 13.84 -2.75 -13.71
CA ALA A 48 13.86 -3.50 -14.96
C ALA A 48 14.65 -4.81 -14.81
N ARG A 49 15.88 -4.74 -14.30
CA ARG A 49 16.72 -5.93 -14.06
C ARG A 49 16.05 -6.91 -13.10
N ASN A 50 15.40 -6.43 -12.05
CA ASN A 50 14.67 -7.30 -11.10
C ASN A 50 13.48 -8.00 -11.76
N ALA A 51 12.79 -7.33 -12.70
CA ALA A 51 11.71 -7.94 -13.46
C ALA A 51 12.21 -9.01 -14.42
N GLU A 52 13.32 -8.76 -15.11
CA GLU A 52 13.99 -9.72 -16.00
C GLU A 52 14.54 -10.94 -15.25
N SER A 53 14.96 -10.76 -14.00
CA SER A 53 15.51 -11.83 -13.15
C SER A 53 14.44 -12.76 -12.55
N LYS A 54 13.15 -12.53 -12.81
CA LYS A 54 12.07 -13.35 -12.22
C LYS A 54 12.08 -14.78 -12.78
N VAL A 55 12.09 -15.77 -11.87
CA VAL A 55 11.92 -17.19 -12.20
C VAL A 55 10.51 -17.63 -11.82
N ALA A 56 9.87 -18.41 -12.70
CA ALA A 56 8.54 -18.97 -12.46
C ALA A 56 8.53 -19.82 -11.18
N GLN A 57 7.64 -19.49 -10.25
CA GLN A 57 7.46 -20.25 -9.01
C GLN A 57 6.50 -21.43 -9.24
N LYS A 58 6.75 -22.55 -8.56
CA LYS A 58 5.83 -23.70 -8.56
C LYS A 58 4.46 -23.28 -7.97
N PRO A 59 3.34 -23.85 -8.43
CA PRO A 59 2.01 -23.58 -7.86
C PRO A 59 1.92 -23.88 -6.36
N TYR A 60 2.69 -24.87 -5.89
CA TYR A 60 2.80 -25.23 -4.49
C TYR A 60 4.30 -25.27 -4.09
N PRO A 61 4.89 -24.13 -3.67
CA PRO A 61 6.31 -24.03 -3.32
C PRO A 61 6.75 -24.92 -2.16
N TYR A 62 5.80 -25.35 -1.33
CA TYR A 62 6.03 -26.18 -0.14
C TYR A 62 5.49 -27.60 -0.28
N ASP A 63 5.06 -28.03 -1.47
CA ASP A 63 4.62 -29.41 -1.67
C ASP A 63 5.83 -30.35 -1.55
N ILE A 64 5.68 -31.34 -0.68
CA ILE A 64 6.67 -32.39 -0.42
C ILE A 64 6.54 -33.54 -1.43
N ASN A 65 5.43 -33.60 -2.16
CA ASN A 65 5.22 -34.61 -3.19
C ASN A 65 5.88 -34.15 -4.49
N PHE A 66 7.13 -34.56 -4.69
CA PHE A 66 7.82 -34.41 -5.96
C PHE A 66 7.21 -35.38 -6.99
N PHE A 67 6.10 -34.99 -7.63
CA PHE A 67 5.61 -35.75 -8.79
C PHE A 67 6.35 -35.29 -10.05
N GLY A 68 7.30 -36.13 -10.50
CA GLY A 68 7.82 -36.15 -11.87
C GLY A 68 9.03 -35.28 -12.17
N GLU A 69 10.19 -35.66 -11.64
CA GLU A 69 11.44 -35.73 -12.42
C GLU A 69 11.89 -37.20 -12.48
#